data_AF-A0A554LG52-F1
#
_entry.id   AF-A0A554LG52-F1
#
_cell.length_a   1.000
_cell.length_b   1.000
_cell.length_c   1.000
_cell.angle_alpha   90.00
_cell.angle_beta   90.00
_cell.angle_gamma   90.00
#
_symmetry.space_group_name_H-M   'P 1'
#
loop_
_entity.id
_entity.type
_entity.pdbx_description
1 polymer ?
#
loop_
_entity_poly.entity_id
_entity_poly.type
_entity_poly.pdbx_seq_one_letter_code
_entity_poly.pdbx_strand_id
1 'polypeptide(L)'
;NHNLLEQAKSAIRKLGYALTEKGIRKQASPVDRVLAFSQSKSQAVAKILELEYRNLSDGLRACVVTDFERMSATEVRSLKGVLDQESGGALRAFKHVILQDISYYLNPCLVTGSMLLVDNRIVEHFVESSQKYLQDLGYKFELDIVEHANGFCEVTAQSGAWETRLYVGMATAMFELGITKCLIGTRGIFGEGWDSQALNTLIDLTTMTSPVSVKQLRGRSIRINTKDPLGARKVANNWDVVCIAPQLEKGLNDYGRFVRKHEGFFGIADDGQIECGVGHVHPSFSDLTPADIFASSAQFNNEMLERALAREKIYELWKVGESYGDRLVGCVEISNLRKIALTPPFLRYNLNYKDHASQMRASLNGIWFEHLALGTVGSAFCGYMLLNFGMFAFAAFLPLVLSAVLAHKKYDWLFNKLQSDVCQIQGAQASLLAMAQALLSSLQETKFIPTNVSKESLHVSLRSNGSYRVFLDDVEAEQSEYFARSFQELMAPISNQPYLIPKYESFFPGTEPCKRINDLSLINLIRRRFLILIFLTPSRPGIFFPLKTREGKEHMPMEPGARW
;
A
#
# COMPACT_ATOMS: atom_id res chain seq x y z
N ASN A 1 -39.84 29.57 -26.89
CA ASN A 1 -39.40 28.66 -25.80
C ASN A 1 -37.93 28.86 -25.34
N HIS A 2 -37.32 30.05 -25.50
CA HIS A 2 -35.95 30.30 -25.03
C HIS A 2 -35.78 30.28 -23.51
N ASN A 3 -36.76 30.79 -22.76
CA ASN A 3 -36.72 30.74 -21.28
C ASN A 3 -36.68 29.32 -20.73
N LEU A 4 -37.42 28.40 -21.35
CA LEU A 4 -37.49 27.00 -20.92
C LEU A 4 -36.16 26.27 -21.21
N LEU A 5 -35.52 26.59 -22.34
CA LEU A 5 -34.18 26.11 -22.68
C LEU A 5 -33.12 26.63 -21.71
N GLU A 6 -33.17 27.91 -21.32
CA GLU A 6 -32.24 28.48 -20.34
C GLU A 6 -32.44 27.91 -18.92
N GLN A 7 -33.69 27.66 -18.52
CA GLN A 7 -34.00 26.95 -17.28
C GLN A 7 -33.46 25.51 -17.29
N ALA A 8 -33.65 24.78 -18.39
CA ALA A 8 -33.11 23.43 -18.55
C ALA A 8 -31.57 23.43 -18.53
N LYS A 9 -30.90 24.34 -19.26
CA LYS A 9 -29.44 24.52 -19.23
C LYS A 9 -28.94 24.81 -17.81
N SER A 10 -29.64 25.66 -17.06
CA SER A 10 -29.30 26.01 -15.68
C SER A 10 -29.42 24.81 -14.73
N ALA A 11 -30.52 24.05 -14.81
CA ALA A 11 -30.73 22.85 -14.00
C ALA A 11 -29.69 21.76 -14.31
N ILE A 12 -29.44 21.50 -15.60
CA ILE A 12 -28.45 20.52 -16.08
C ILE A 12 -27.03 20.93 -15.63
N ARG A 13 -26.70 22.23 -15.64
CA ARG A 13 -25.42 22.75 -15.10
C ARG A 13 -25.24 22.51 -13.61
N LYS A 14 -26.29 22.66 -12.80
CA LYS A 14 -26.23 22.35 -11.36
C LYS A 14 -25.90 20.87 -11.11
N LEU A 15 -26.41 20.00 -11.97
CA LEU A 15 -26.09 18.56 -11.98
C LEU A 15 -24.71 18.25 -12.59
N GLY A 16 -23.91 19.25 -12.97
CA GLY A 16 -22.58 19.07 -13.59
C GLY A 16 -22.63 18.53 -15.01
N TYR A 17 -23.60 19.00 -15.80
CA TYR A 17 -23.69 18.70 -17.20
C TYR A 17 -23.88 19.99 -18.00
N ALA A 18 -23.45 20.00 -19.25
CA ALA A 18 -23.65 21.07 -20.20
C ALA A 18 -24.49 20.55 -21.36
N LEU A 19 -25.57 21.24 -21.69
CA LEU A 19 -26.29 20.98 -22.94
C LEU A 19 -25.52 21.66 -24.07
N THR A 20 -24.89 20.85 -24.92
CA THR A 20 -24.21 21.28 -26.16
C THR A 20 -25.08 20.98 -27.37
N GLU A 21 -24.75 21.55 -28.53
CA GLU A 21 -25.45 21.22 -29.80
C GLU A 21 -25.38 19.72 -30.12
N LYS A 22 -24.37 19.01 -29.63
CA LYS A 22 -24.18 17.56 -29.79
C LYS A 22 -24.76 16.74 -28.63
N GLY A 23 -25.61 17.34 -27.80
CA GLY A 23 -26.25 16.69 -26.64
C GLY A 23 -25.62 17.05 -25.29
N ILE A 24 -25.97 16.29 -24.26
CA ILE A 24 -25.56 16.53 -22.87
C ILE A 24 -24.12 15.99 -22.66
N ARG A 25 -23.22 16.86 -22.22
CA ARG A 25 -21.82 16.53 -21.88
C ARG A 25 -21.58 16.73 -20.38
N LYS A 26 -20.72 15.91 -19.77
CA LYS A 26 -20.28 16.15 -18.38
C LYS A 26 -19.47 17.45 -18.31
N GLN A 27 -19.74 18.28 -17.32
CA GLN A 27 -18.98 19.50 -17.01
C GLN A 27 -18.71 19.55 -15.49
N ALA A 28 -17.69 20.30 -15.06
CA ALA A 28 -17.44 20.52 -13.64
C ALA A 28 -18.68 21.13 -12.96
N SER A 29 -19.23 20.42 -11.99
CA SER A 29 -20.36 20.90 -11.20
C SER A 29 -19.93 22.02 -10.23
N PRO A 30 -20.88 22.80 -9.71
CA PRO A 30 -20.63 23.70 -8.58
C PRO A 30 -19.94 23.01 -7.41
N VAL A 31 -20.37 21.79 -7.05
CA VAL A 31 -19.77 20.98 -5.98
C VAL A 31 -18.32 20.61 -6.30
N ASP A 32 -18.04 20.21 -7.55
CA ASP A 32 -16.67 19.89 -7.98
C ASP A 32 -15.69 21.04 -7.80
N ARG A 33 -16.18 22.27 -7.99
CA ARG A 33 -15.40 23.50 -7.81
C ARG A 33 -15.21 23.80 -6.33
N VAL A 34 -16.26 23.68 -5.51
CA VAL A 34 -16.14 23.84 -4.05
C VAL A 34 -15.12 22.85 -3.46
N LEU A 35 -15.12 21.59 -3.89
CA LEU A 35 -14.15 20.59 -3.45
C LEU A 35 -12.73 20.93 -3.94
N ALA A 36 -12.57 21.24 -5.23
CA ALA A 36 -11.27 21.57 -5.80
C ALA A 36 -10.64 22.81 -5.13
N PHE A 37 -11.47 23.77 -4.73
CA PHE A 37 -11.05 25.10 -4.26
C PHE A 37 -11.30 25.33 -2.77
N SER A 38 -11.53 24.24 -2.03
CA SER A 38 -11.81 24.28 -0.59
C SER A 38 -10.66 24.94 0.17
N GLN A 39 -11.01 25.78 1.15
CA GLN A 39 -10.04 26.39 2.07
C GLN A 39 -9.22 25.35 2.82
N SER A 40 -9.79 24.17 3.08
CA SER A 40 -9.10 23.07 3.75
C SER A 40 -7.86 22.61 2.98
N LYS A 41 -7.81 22.82 1.65
CA LYS A 41 -6.60 22.50 0.88
C LYS A 41 -5.43 23.42 1.22
N SER A 42 -5.68 24.73 1.32
CA SER A 42 -4.64 25.69 1.73
C SER A 42 -4.16 25.42 3.16
N GLN A 43 -5.06 25.04 4.07
CA GLN A 43 -4.69 24.62 5.43
C GLN A 43 -3.82 23.37 5.44
N ALA A 44 -4.15 22.38 4.60
CA ALA A 44 -3.34 21.17 4.44
C ALA A 44 -1.94 21.50 3.88
N VAL A 45 -1.83 22.42 2.90
CA VAL A 45 -0.53 22.88 2.37
C VAL A 45 0.36 23.40 3.49
N ALA A 46 -0.15 24.30 4.34
CA ALA A 46 0.62 24.84 5.46
C ALA A 46 1.13 23.73 6.40
N LYS A 47 0.25 22.78 6.76
CA LYS A 47 0.60 21.65 7.63
C LYS A 47 1.65 20.73 7.00
N ILE A 48 1.55 20.47 5.69
CA ILE A 48 2.54 19.67 4.95
C ILE A 48 3.88 20.40 4.92
N LEU A 49 3.89 21.68 4.57
CA LEU A 49 5.11 22.48 4.51
C LEU A 49 5.82 22.56 5.87
N GLU A 50 5.05 22.67 6.96
CA GLU A 50 5.59 22.63 8.33
C GLU A 50 6.27 21.30 8.63
N LEU A 51 5.62 20.18 8.33
CA LEU A 51 6.19 18.85 8.51
C LEU A 51 7.48 18.67 7.68
N GLU A 52 7.44 19.05 6.41
CA GLU A 52 8.55 18.87 5.49
C GLU A 52 9.74 19.76 5.87
N TYR A 53 9.49 20.98 6.35
CA TYR A 53 10.54 21.83 6.90
C TYR A 53 11.15 21.24 8.18
N ARG A 54 10.35 20.63 9.07
CA ARG A 54 10.91 19.95 10.25
C ARG A 54 11.88 18.81 9.88
N ASN A 55 11.66 18.17 8.73
CA ASN A 55 12.52 17.08 8.26
C ASN A 55 13.76 17.59 7.49
N LEU A 56 13.56 18.53 6.55
CA LEU A 56 14.61 18.97 5.63
C LEU A 56 15.30 20.27 6.05
N SER A 57 14.72 21.02 6.99
CA SER A 57 15.18 22.36 7.41
C SER A 57 15.50 23.25 6.21
N ASP A 58 16.67 23.88 6.17
CA ASP A 58 17.08 24.75 5.07
C ASP A 58 17.30 24.04 3.74
N GLY A 59 17.38 22.71 3.74
CA GLY A 59 17.38 21.88 2.54
C GLY A 59 16.02 21.78 1.85
N LEU A 60 14.93 22.26 2.47
CA LEU A 60 13.61 22.20 1.87
C LEU A 60 13.54 22.99 0.57
N ARG A 61 12.99 22.36 -0.47
CA ARG A 61 12.67 22.97 -1.76
C ARG A 61 11.30 22.47 -2.18
N ALA A 62 10.28 23.24 -1.81
CA ALA A 62 8.89 22.90 -2.01
C ALA A 62 8.26 23.66 -3.20
N CYS A 63 7.40 23.00 -3.95
CA CYS A 63 6.57 23.62 -4.98
C CYS A 63 5.09 23.27 -4.77
N VAL A 64 4.23 24.28 -4.71
CA VAL A 64 2.77 24.13 -4.61
C VAL A 64 2.16 24.50 -5.96
N VAL A 65 1.44 23.57 -6.58
CA VAL A 65 0.91 23.74 -7.93
C VAL A 65 -0.61 23.74 -7.92
N THR A 66 -1.21 24.78 -8.51
CA THR A 66 -2.66 24.95 -8.69
C THR A 66 -3.04 25.01 -10.16
N ASP A 67 -4.34 24.89 -10.48
CA ASP A 67 -4.82 25.00 -11.87
C ASP A 67 -4.75 26.45 -12.40
N PHE A 68 -5.00 27.44 -11.53
CA PHE A 68 -5.07 28.85 -11.90
C PHE A 68 -4.52 29.77 -10.82
N GLU A 69 -4.28 31.01 -11.22
CA GLU A 69 -3.80 32.10 -10.37
C GLU A 69 -4.90 32.62 -9.43
N ARG A 70 -6.06 32.99 -9.99
CA ARG A 70 -7.31 33.41 -9.30
C ARG A 70 -8.51 32.78 -10.02
N MET A 71 -9.63 32.61 -9.32
CA MET A 71 -10.85 32.13 -9.96
C MET A 71 -11.39 33.15 -10.96
N SER A 72 -11.89 32.69 -12.11
CA SER A 72 -12.46 33.60 -13.11
C SER A 72 -13.77 34.22 -12.62
N ALA A 73 -14.04 35.48 -12.99
CA ALA A 73 -15.25 36.21 -12.57
C ALA A 73 -16.56 35.49 -12.96
N THR A 74 -16.56 34.77 -14.08
CA THR A 74 -17.70 33.97 -14.56
C THR A 74 -18.00 32.78 -13.63
N GLU A 75 -16.97 32.16 -13.06
CA GLU A 75 -17.10 31.02 -12.15
C GLU A 75 -17.59 31.45 -10.77
N VAL A 76 -17.08 32.58 -10.27
CA VAL A 76 -17.48 33.18 -8.99
C VAL A 76 -18.96 33.59 -9.02
N ARG A 77 -19.43 34.15 -10.15
CA ARG A 77 -20.85 34.54 -10.31
C ARG A 77 -21.81 33.35 -10.18
N SER A 78 -21.39 32.15 -10.58
CA SER A 78 -22.20 30.92 -10.45
C SER A 78 -22.25 30.35 -9.02
N LEU A 79 -21.41 30.86 -8.11
CA LEU A 79 -21.21 30.35 -6.74
C LEU A 79 -21.20 31.48 -5.69
N LYS A 80 -21.95 32.57 -5.96
CA LYS A 80 -21.99 33.76 -5.11
C LYS A 80 -22.43 33.40 -3.67
N GLY A 81 -21.57 33.70 -2.69
CA GLY A 81 -21.80 33.42 -1.26
C GLY A 81 -21.19 32.12 -0.73
N VAL A 82 -20.66 31.25 -1.61
CA VAL A 82 -19.96 30.01 -1.23
C VAL A 82 -18.46 30.11 -1.48
N LEU A 83 -18.05 30.72 -2.60
CA LEU A 83 -16.65 30.99 -2.94
C LEU A 83 -16.44 32.48 -3.24
N ASP A 84 -15.26 33.00 -2.85
CA ASP A 84 -14.77 34.34 -3.20
C ASP A 84 -13.94 34.30 -4.50
N GLN A 85 -13.56 35.46 -5.04
CA GLN A 85 -12.76 35.55 -6.27
C GLN A 85 -11.34 34.98 -6.13
N GLU A 86 -10.86 34.81 -4.90
CA GLU A 86 -9.53 34.29 -4.61
C GLU A 86 -9.54 32.78 -4.29
N SER A 87 -10.71 32.16 -4.23
CA SER A 87 -10.88 30.75 -3.85
C SER A 87 -10.11 29.81 -4.77
N GLY A 88 -9.42 28.81 -4.21
CA GLY A 88 -8.81 27.72 -4.98
C GLY A 88 -7.63 28.03 -5.91
N GLY A 89 -7.10 29.26 -5.88
CA GLY A 89 -6.00 29.68 -6.75
C GLY A 89 -4.64 29.72 -6.05
N ALA A 90 -3.59 29.90 -6.85
CA ALA A 90 -2.22 30.06 -6.37
C ALA A 90 -2.12 31.23 -5.38
N LEU A 91 -2.83 32.33 -5.64
CA LEU A 91 -2.82 33.50 -4.76
C LEU A 91 -3.38 33.20 -3.36
N ARG A 92 -4.44 32.39 -3.24
CA ARG A 92 -4.99 32.03 -1.92
C ARG A 92 -4.09 31.06 -1.17
N ALA A 93 -3.49 30.10 -1.86
CA ALA A 93 -2.48 29.25 -1.24
C ALA A 93 -1.33 30.11 -0.69
N PHE A 94 -0.82 31.06 -1.49
CA PHE A 94 0.23 31.98 -1.09
C PHE A 94 -0.14 32.85 0.10
N LYS A 95 -1.28 33.57 0.04
CA LYS A 95 -1.76 34.40 1.15
C LYS A 95 -1.95 33.58 2.42
N HIS A 96 -2.51 32.37 2.30
CA HIS A 96 -2.70 31.52 3.47
C HIS A 96 -1.37 31.09 4.09
N VAL A 97 -0.39 30.68 3.28
CA VAL A 97 0.94 30.28 3.75
C VAL A 97 1.67 31.46 4.40
N ILE A 98 1.61 32.66 3.81
CA ILE A 98 2.25 33.86 4.38
C ILE A 98 1.78 34.16 5.80
N LEU A 99 0.49 33.93 6.08
CA LEU A 99 -0.11 34.17 7.40
C LEU A 99 0.27 33.12 8.45
N GLN A 100 0.95 32.03 8.06
CA GLN A 100 1.38 30.99 9.00
C GLN A 100 2.80 31.25 9.51
N ASP A 101 3.09 30.80 10.73
CA ASP A 101 4.42 30.91 11.35
C ASP A 101 5.50 30.19 10.54
N ILE A 102 5.15 29.15 9.78
CA ILE A 102 6.11 28.46 8.93
C ILE A 102 6.67 29.37 7.82
N SER A 103 5.92 30.41 7.43
CA SER A 103 6.35 31.36 6.40
C SER A 103 7.69 32.03 6.71
N TYR A 104 7.98 32.29 8.00
CA TYR A 104 9.25 32.91 8.44
C TYR A 104 10.49 32.11 8.03
N TYR A 105 10.33 30.80 7.85
CA TYR A 105 11.43 29.91 7.48
C TYR A 105 11.45 29.61 5.98
N LEU A 106 10.27 29.59 5.35
CA LEU A 106 10.11 29.23 3.95
C LEU A 106 10.38 30.38 2.99
N ASN A 107 10.02 31.61 3.39
CA ASN A 107 10.01 32.78 2.52
C ASN A 107 9.28 32.49 1.19
N PRO A 108 7.97 32.19 1.22
CA PRO A 108 7.24 31.72 0.04
C PRO A 108 7.26 32.78 -1.07
N CYS A 109 7.27 32.31 -2.32
CA CYS A 109 7.21 33.15 -3.51
C CYS A 109 6.12 32.65 -4.45
N LEU A 110 5.23 33.55 -4.88
CA LEU A 110 4.21 33.26 -5.89
C LEU A 110 4.78 33.56 -7.28
N VAL A 111 4.68 32.61 -8.20
CA VAL A 111 5.07 32.78 -9.59
C VAL A 111 3.93 32.33 -10.50
N THR A 112 3.36 33.26 -11.26
CA THR A 112 2.31 32.97 -12.26
C THR A 112 2.66 33.57 -13.62
N GLY A 113 1.77 33.42 -14.60
CA GLY A 113 1.98 34.02 -15.93
C GLY A 113 1.87 35.54 -15.95
N SER A 114 1.42 36.16 -14.86
CA SER A 114 1.22 37.61 -14.79
C SER A 114 1.83 38.29 -13.56
N MET A 115 2.12 37.53 -12.49
CA MET A 115 2.58 38.09 -11.21
C MET A 115 3.78 37.33 -10.67
N LEU A 116 4.68 38.07 -10.03
CA LEU A 116 5.73 37.58 -9.17
C LEU A 116 5.58 38.24 -7.80
N LEU A 117 5.13 37.49 -6.79
CA LEU A 117 4.99 37.98 -5.43
C LEU A 117 6.05 37.36 -4.53
N VAL A 118 6.62 38.17 -3.67
CA VAL A 118 7.67 37.79 -2.74
C VAL A 118 7.27 38.25 -1.35
N ASP A 119 7.64 37.45 -0.36
CA ASP A 119 7.49 37.84 1.04
C ASP A 119 8.25 39.14 1.35
N ASN A 120 7.59 40.09 2.03
CA ASN A 120 8.19 41.40 2.29
C ASN A 120 9.48 41.31 3.14
N ARG A 121 9.62 40.27 3.96
CA ARG A 121 10.78 40.09 4.86
C ARG A 121 12.08 39.80 4.11
N ILE A 122 11.99 39.22 2.91
CA ILE A 122 13.17 38.88 2.10
C ILE A 122 13.29 39.75 0.85
N VAL A 123 12.39 40.72 0.64
CA VAL A 123 12.30 41.45 -0.63
C VAL A 123 13.62 42.13 -1.00
N GLU A 124 14.31 42.74 -0.02
CA GLU A 124 15.60 43.41 -0.25
C GLU A 124 16.66 42.42 -0.74
N HIS A 125 16.84 41.30 -0.02
CA HIS A 125 17.83 40.29 -0.37
C HIS A 125 17.48 39.55 -1.66
N PHE A 126 16.18 39.30 -1.90
CA PHE A 126 15.67 38.71 -3.12
C PHE A 126 15.95 39.61 -4.32
N VAL A 127 15.69 40.91 -4.22
CA VAL A 127 15.93 41.89 -5.28
C VAL A 127 17.42 42.07 -5.54
N GLU A 128 18.26 42.16 -4.50
CA GLU A 128 19.72 42.24 -4.67
C GLU A 128 20.27 41.03 -5.44
N SER A 129 19.84 39.83 -5.06
CA SER A 129 20.28 38.58 -5.67
C SER A 129 19.71 38.40 -7.09
N SER A 130 18.47 38.85 -7.30
CA SER A 130 17.82 38.89 -8.61
C SER A 130 18.51 39.87 -9.55
N GLN A 131 18.95 41.03 -9.05
CA GLN A 131 19.67 42.01 -9.85
C GLN A 131 21.02 41.47 -10.32
N LYS A 132 21.75 40.74 -9.45
CA LYS A 132 22.98 40.04 -9.84
C LYS A 132 22.72 39.01 -10.95
N TYR A 133 21.67 38.19 -10.78
CA TYR A 133 21.27 37.22 -11.80
C TYR A 133 20.93 37.88 -13.15
N LEU A 134 20.23 39.03 -13.14
CA LEU A 134 19.92 39.79 -14.35
C LEU A 134 21.17 40.38 -15.01
N GLN A 135 22.11 40.89 -14.22
CA GLN A 135 23.40 41.41 -14.71
C GLN A 135 24.24 40.31 -15.36
N ASP A 136 24.29 39.12 -14.77
CA ASP A 136 25.00 37.95 -15.32
C ASP A 136 24.43 37.52 -16.68
N LEU A 137 23.13 37.72 -16.90
CA LEU A 137 22.45 37.50 -18.18
C LEU A 137 22.58 38.70 -19.15
N GLY A 138 23.20 39.80 -18.74
CA GLY A 138 23.42 40.99 -19.57
C GLY A 138 22.28 42.00 -19.60
N TYR A 139 21.28 41.88 -18.73
CA TYR A 139 20.19 42.85 -18.60
C TYR A 139 20.62 44.06 -17.74
N LYS A 140 20.12 45.25 -18.09
CA LYS A 140 20.51 46.54 -17.47
C LYS A 140 19.36 47.33 -16.83
N PHE A 141 18.16 46.76 -16.79
CA PHE A 141 17.02 47.42 -16.15
C PHE A 141 17.00 47.10 -14.64
N GLU A 142 16.28 47.91 -13.88
CA GLU A 142 16.08 47.73 -12.44
C GLU A 142 14.72 47.10 -12.15
N LEU A 143 14.60 46.46 -10.99
CA LEU A 143 13.37 45.86 -10.52
C LEU A 143 12.57 46.89 -9.70
N ASP A 144 11.29 47.02 -10.03
CA ASP A 144 10.31 47.84 -9.33
C ASP A 144 9.57 46.99 -8.28
N ILE A 145 9.44 47.52 -7.06
CA ILE A 145 8.77 46.85 -5.95
C ILE A 145 7.46 47.56 -5.66
N VAL A 146 6.35 46.84 -5.74
CA VAL A 146 5.02 47.33 -5.35
C VAL A 146 4.61 46.63 -4.05
N GLU A 147 4.59 47.38 -2.95
CA GLU A 147 4.19 46.83 -1.66
C GLU A 147 2.67 46.62 -1.58
N HIS A 148 2.26 45.46 -1.06
CA HIS A 148 0.85 45.18 -0.75
C HIS A 148 0.65 45.15 0.77
N ALA A 149 -0.50 45.63 1.23
CA ALA A 149 -0.82 45.75 2.66
C ALA A 149 -0.81 44.42 3.47
N ASN A 150 -0.76 43.28 2.78
CA ASN A 150 -0.89 41.94 3.37
C ASN A 150 0.46 41.24 3.58
N GLY A 151 1.57 41.99 3.71
CA GLY A 151 2.88 41.43 4.06
C GLY A 151 3.66 40.78 2.91
N PHE A 152 3.35 41.15 1.67
CA PHE A 152 4.09 40.72 0.49
C PHE A 152 4.27 41.86 -0.50
N CYS A 153 5.26 41.73 -1.35
CA CYS A 153 5.59 42.70 -2.39
C CYS A 153 5.48 42.04 -3.75
N GLU A 154 5.03 42.81 -4.74
CA GLU A 154 5.05 42.41 -6.14
C GLU A 154 6.33 42.95 -6.78
N VAL A 155 7.06 42.06 -7.45
CA VAL A 155 8.29 42.40 -8.17
C VAL A 155 7.95 42.53 -9.64
N THR A 156 8.24 43.69 -10.22
CA THR A 156 7.98 44.03 -11.62
C THR A 156 9.19 44.73 -12.22
N ALA A 157 9.15 45.01 -13.52
CA ALA A 157 10.15 45.87 -14.15
C ALA A 157 9.55 46.62 -15.35
N GLN A 158 9.90 47.88 -15.51
CA GLN A 158 9.56 48.70 -16.67
C GLN A 158 10.47 48.38 -17.89
N SER A 159 10.40 47.15 -18.39
CA SER A 159 11.20 46.70 -19.52
C SER A 159 10.43 45.73 -20.41
N GLY A 160 10.58 45.85 -21.74
CA GLY A 160 10.03 44.88 -22.69
C GLY A 160 10.65 43.49 -22.57
N ALA A 161 11.80 43.36 -21.91
CA ALA A 161 12.43 42.07 -21.61
C ALA A 161 11.81 41.36 -20.39
N TRP A 162 10.94 42.02 -19.62
CA TRP A 162 10.26 41.45 -18.46
C TRP A 162 9.14 40.49 -18.90
N GLU A 163 9.54 39.34 -19.42
CA GLU A 163 8.65 38.28 -19.89
C GLU A 163 8.58 37.14 -18.88
N THR A 164 7.51 36.33 -18.95
CA THR A 164 7.31 35.15 -18.10
C THR A 164 8.52 34.24 -18.00
N ARG A 165 9.21 34.02 -19.12
CA ARG A 165 10.41 33.18 -19.13
C ARG A 165 11.52 33.73 -18.25
N LEU A 166 11.73 35.04 -18.23
CA LEU A 166 12.81 35.69 -17.51
C LEU A 166 12.58 35.62 -16.00
N TYR A 167 11.42 36.09 -15.53
CA TYR A 167 11.15 36.13 -14.09
C TYR A 167 10.90 34.74 -13.48
N VAL A 168 10.43 33.75 -14.26
CA VAL A 168 10.38 32.35 -13.82
C VAL A 168 11.79 31.78 -13.66
N GLY A 169 12.71 32.06 -14.60
CA GLY A 169 14.11 31.66 -14.50
C GLY A 169 14.80 32.29 -13.28
N MET A 170 14.55 33.57 -13.04
CA MET A 170 15.04 34.32 -11.89
C MET A 170 14.50 33.75 -10.56
N ALA A 171 13.17 33.57 -10.43
CA ALA A 171 12.57 32.97 -9.25
C ALA A 171 13.07 31.54 -9.00
N THR A 172 13.29 30.76 -10.06
CA THR A 172 13.91 29.43 -9.97
C THR A 172 15.35 29.52 -9.48
N ALA A 173 16.14 30.50 -9.92
CA ALA A 173 17.50 30.69 -9.41
C ALA A 173 17.51 31.03 -7.91
N MET A 174 16.62 31.92 -7.45
CA MET A 174 16.46 32.24 -6.03
C MET A 174 16.01 31.02 -5.21
N PHE A 175 15.18 30.17 -5.82
CA PHE A 175 14.75 28.90 -5.23
C PHE A 175 15.90 27.91 -5.10
N GLU A 176 16.71 27.71 -6.15
CA GLU A 176 17.88 26.83 -6.11
C GLU A 176 18.88 27.29 -5.03
N LEU A 177 19.12 28.61 -4.91
CA LEU A 177 19.96 29.23 -3.88
C LEU A 177 19.39 29.09 -2.45
N GLY A 178 18.08 28.83 -2.30
CA GLY A 178 17.42 28.69 -1.00
C GLY A 178 16.99 30.01 -0.35
N ILE A 179 17.06 31.12 -1.08
CA ILE A 179 16.53 32.42 -0.66
C ILE A 179 15.02 32.30 -0.42
N THR A 180 14.33 31.68 -1.38
CA THR A 180 12.97 31.15 -1.21
C THR A 180 13.02 29.62 -1.19
N LYS A 181 12.34 29.00 -0.23
CA LYS A 181 12.26 27.54 -0.10
C LYS A 181 10.92 26.99 -0.59
N CYS A 182 9.97 27.85 -0.92
CA CYS A 182 8.64 27.46 -1.38
C CYS A 182 8.19 28.32 -2.57
N LEU A 183 8.08 27.70 -3.74
CA LEU A 183 7.42 28.30 -4.88
C LEU A 183 5.94 27.89 -4.91
N ILE A 184 5.07 28.84 -5.18
CA ILE A 184 3.63 28.63 -5.33
C ILE A 184 3.25 29.15 -6.70
N GLY A 185 2.51 28.39 -7.49
CA GLY A 185 2.20 28.82 -8.85
C GLY A 185 1.24 27.89 -9.57
N THR A 186 1.07 28.17 -10.86
CA THR A 186 0.10 27.44 -11.68
C THR A 186 0.76 26.31 -12.45
N ARG A 187 -0.04 25.32 -12.84
CA ARG A 187 0.38 24.25 -13.75
C ARG A 187 0.96 24.79 -15.06
N GLY A 188 0.46 25.91 -15.58
CA GLY A 188 1.00 26.51 -16.80
C GLY A 188 2.46 26.95 -16.66
N ILE A 189 2.90 27.29 -15.46
CA ILE A 189 4.28 27.68 -15.17
C ILE A 189 5.12 26.47 -14.76
N PHE A 190 4.64 25.67 -13.80
CA PHE A 190 5.43 24.60 -13.19
C PHE A 190 5.20 23.20 -13.77
N GLY A 191 4.14 23.01 -14.57
CA GLY A 191 3.85 21.75 -15.25
C GLY A 191 4.55 21.61 -16.60
N GLU A 192 4.81 22.72 -17.29
CA GLU A 192 5.36 22.76 -18.65
C GLU A 192 6.65 23.57 -18.68
N GLY A 193 7.75 22.99 -19.17
CA GLY A 193 9.01 23.71 -19.39
C GLY A 193 9.82 24.12 -18.14
N TRP A 194 9.29 24.00 -16.91
CA TRP A 194 10.02 24.30 -15.68
C TRP A 194 11.08 23.25 -15.34
N ASP A 195 12.29 23.68 -14.98
CA ASP A 195 13.39 22.82 -14.58
C ASP A 195 13.98 23.28 -13.26
N SER A 196 13.76 22.49 -12.21
CA SER A 196 14.41 22.66 -10.92
C SER A 196 14.91 21.29 -10.47
N GLN A 197 16.21 21.19 -10.20
CA GLN A 197 16.83 19.95 -9.75
C GLN A 197 16.78 19.84 -8.22
N ALA A 198 16.76 20.96 -7.50
CA ALA A 198 16.70 20.95 -6.05
C ALA A 198 15.31 20.61 -5.49
N LEU A 199 14.24 20.68 -6.29
CA LEU A 199 12.87 20.33 -5.88
C LEU A 199 12.80 18.95 -5.19
N ASN A 200 12.37 18.93 -3.93
CA ASN A 200 12.29 17.73 -3.11
C ASN A 200 10.94 17.54 -2.41
N THR A 201 10.02 18.48 -2.59
CA THR A 201 8.64 18.39 -2.10
C THR A 201 7.71 19.03 -3.12
N LEU A 202 6.77 18.25 -3.66
CA LEU A 202 5.76 18.73 -4.61
C LEU A 202 4.38 18.57 -3.98
N ILE A 203 3.60 19.65 -3.92
CA ILE A 203 2.23 19.63 -3.40
C ILE A 203 1.27 19.96 -4.55
N ASP A 204 0.53 18.96 -5.00
CA ASP A 204 -0.39 19.04 -6.12
C ASP A 204 -1.82 19.32 -5.66
N LEU A 205 -2.30 20.54 -5.96
CA LEU A 205 -3.68 20.96 -5.74
C LEU A 205 -4.52 20.93 -7.03
N THR A 206 -3.93 20.52 -8.15
CA THR A 206 -4.56 20.54 -9.48
C THR A 206 -5.67 19.49 -9.60
N THR A 207 -6.65 19.78 -10.46
CA THR A 207 -7.75 18.86 -10.81
C THR A 207 -7.42 17.96 -12.00
N MET A 208 -6.21 18.05 -12.54
CA MET A 208 -5.78 17.31 -13.74
C MET A 208 -5.59 15.82 -13.44
N THR A 209 -6.13 14.97 -14.32
CA THR A 209 -6.00 13.51 -14.20
C THR A 209 -5.39 12.86 -15.44
N SER A 210 -4.93 13.65 -16.42
CA SER A 210 -4.27 13.11 -17.61
C SER A 210 -2.94 12.44 -17.22
N PRO A 211 -2.72 11.16 -17.57
CA PRO A 211 -1.48 10.46 -17.22
C PRO A 211 -0.22 11.20 -17.68
N VAL A 212 -0.26 11.82 -18.87
CA VAL A 212 0.87 12.59 -19.42
C VAL A 212 1.18 13.79 -18.53
N SER A 213 0.17 14.56 -18.15
CA SER A 213 0.34 15.76 -17.33
C SER A 213 0.80 15.42 -15.91
N VAL A 214 0.26 14.35 -15.32
CA VAL A 214 0.68 13.87 -13.98
C VAL A 214 2.14 13.43 -14.00
N LYS A 215 2.55 12.64 -15.03
CA LYS A 215 3.94 12.22 -15.21
C LYS A 215 4.88 13.40 -15.46
N GLN A 216 4.46 14.40 -16.24
CA GLN A 216 5.25 15.61 -16.49
C GLN A 216 5.47 16.42 -15.21
N LEU A 217 4.42 16.60 -14.40
CA LEU A 217 4.48 17.36 -13.16
C LEU A 217 5.35 16.65 -12.11
N ARG A 218 5.05 15.37 -11.81
CA ARG A 218 5.83 14.57 -10.85
C ARG A 218 7.24 14.26 -11.37
N GLY A 219 7.42 14.19 -12.68
CA GLY A 219 8.73 14.03 -13.33
C GLY A 219 9.72 15.16 -13.06
N ARG A 220 9.25 16.32 -12.56
CA ARG A 220 10.13 17.42 -12.14
C ARG A 220 10.79 17.12 -10.79
N SER A 221 10.06 16.55 -9.84
CA SER A 221 10.57 16.34 -8.49
C SER A 221 11.56 15.18 -8.40
N ILE A 222 11.45 14.18 -9.28
CA ILE A 222 12.33 12.98 -9.29
C ILE A 222 13.73 13.22 -9.90
N ARG A 223 13.98 14.39 -10.51
CA ARG A 223 15.28 14.68 -11.14
C ARG A 223 16.37 14.71 -10.09
N ILE A 224 17.49 14.02 -10.27
CA ILE A 224 18.59 14.06 -9.30
C ILE A 224 19.29 15.43 -9.36
N ASN A 225 19.62 15.98 -8.18
CA ASN A 225 20.43 17.18 -8.09
C ASN A 225 21.90 16.80 -8.18
N THR A 226 22.56 17.12 -9.29
CA THR A 226 23.97 16.79 -9.51
C THR A 226 24.93 17.83 -8.92
N LYS A 227 24.41 19.01 -8.55
CA LYS A 227 25.21 20.12 -8.01
C LYS A 227 25.43 20.01 -6.50
N ASP A 228 24.55 19.31 -5.80
CA ASP A 228 24.63 19.07 -4.37
C ASP A 228 25.20 17.67 -4.09
N PRO A 229 26.29 17.53 -3.30
CA PRO A 229 26.80 16.23 -2.87
C PRO A 229 25.76 15.34 -2.19
N LEU A 230 24.81 15.91 -1.44
CA LEU A 230 23.69 15.19 -0.83
C LEU A 230 22.55 14.93 -1.83
N GLY A 231 22.57 15.62 -2.97
CA GLY A 231 21.59 15.51 -4.05
C GLY A 231 21.55 14.13 -4.70
N ALA A 232 22.62 13.34 -4.61
CA ALA A 232 22.65 11.95 -5.10
C ALA A 232 21.67 11.04 -4.35
N ARG A 233 21.41 11.31 -3.06
CA ARG A 233 20.43 10.58 -2.23
C ARG A 233 19.09 11.31 -2.11
N LYS A 234 18.81 12.26 -3.00
CA LYS A 234 17.58 13.05 -2.95
C LYS A 234 16.35 12.16 -3.12
N VAL A 235 15.50 12.14 -2.09
CA VAL A 235 14.11 11.64 -2.18
C VAL A 235 13.18 12.83 -2.32
N ALA A 236 12.18 12.70 -3.19
CA ALA A 236 11.13 13.71 -3.33
C ALA A 236 9.78 13.17 -2.85
N ASN A 237 9.13 13.91 -1.95
CA ASN A 237 7.76 13.62 -1.53
C ASN A 237 6.77 14.34 -2.45
N ASN A 238 5.87 13.57 -3.06
CA ASN A 238 4.81 14.08 -3.93
C ASN A 238 3.46 13.94 -3.19
N TRP A 239 2.87 15.07 -2.83
CA TRP A 239 1.61 15.16 -2.08
C TRP A 239 0.43 15.46 -3.01
N ASP A 240 -0.63 14.67 -2.91
CA ASP A 240 -1.95 15.02 -3.44
C ASP A 240 -2.86 15.46 -2.29
N VAL A 241 -3.43 16.66 -2.38
CA VAL A 241 -4.38 17.14 -1.37
C VAL A 241 -5.82 16.93 -1.85
N VAL A 242 -6.53 16.03 -1.18
CA VAL A 242 -7.87 15.57 -1.57
C VAL A 242 -8.91 16.10 -0.59
N CYS A 243 -9.97 16.72 -1.12
CA CYS A 243 -11.13 17.14 -0.33
C CYS A 243 -12.29 16.14 -0.51
N ILE A 244 -12.76 15.56 0.59
CA ILE A 244 -13.84 14.57 0.60
C ILE A 244 -15.01 15.12 1.40
N ALA A 245 -16.22 15.13 0.81
CA ALA A 245 -17.44 15.59 1.49
C ALA A 245 -18.62 14.65 1.17
N PRO A 246 -18.69 13.45 1.77
CA PRO A 246 -19.61 12.39 1.35
C PRO A 246 -21.09 12.75 1.50
N GLN A 247 -21.43 13.79 2.27
CA GLN A 247 -22.81 14.28 2.40
C GLN A 247 -23.33 14.97 1.12
N LEU A 248 -22.45 15.28 0.17
CA LEU A 248 -22.81 15.89 -1.11
C LEU A 248 -22.89 14.82 -2.21
N GLU A 249 -23.87 14.92 -3.12
CA GLU A 249 -24.07 13.98 -4.24
C GLU A 249 -22.82 13.76 -5.11
N LYS A 250 -21.93 14.75 -5.15
CA LYS A 250 -20.64 14.73 -5.88
C LYS A 250 -19.42 14.90 -4.96
N GLY A 251 -19.62 14.64 -3.68
CA GLY A 251 -18.65 14.79 -2.59
C GLY A 251 -17.35 14.01 -2.73
N LEU A 252 -17.36 12.98 -3.59
CA LEU A 252 -16.25 12.04 -3.77
C LEU A 252 -15.47 12.28 -5.07
N ASN A 253 -15.85 13.28 -5.87
CA ASN A 253 -15.24 13.50 -7.17
C ASN A 253 -13.76 13.88 -7.08
N ASP A 254 -13.34 14.55 -6.01
CA ASP A 254 -11.92 14.87 -5.79
C ASP A 254 -11.12 13.60 -5.46
N TYR A 255 -11.68 12.68 -4.66
CA TYR A 255 -11.08 11.36 -4.43
C TYR A 255 -11.01 10.54 -5.73
N GLY A 256 -12.07 10.55 -6.54
CA GLY A 256 -12.04 9.91 -7.86
C GLY A 256 -11.04 10.55 -8.84
N ARG A 257 -10.63 11.81 -8.65
CA ARG A 257 -9.51 12.40 -9.39
C ARG A 257 -8.18 11.86 -8.88
N PHE A 258 -8.01 11.80 -7.56
CA PHE A 258 -6.84 11.20 -6.93
C PHE A 258 -6.61 9.77 -7.42
N VAL A 259 -7.64 8.90 -7.43
CA VAL A 259 -7.52 7.54 -7.97
C VAL A 259 -7.02 7.53 -9.41
N ARG A 260 -7.63 8.34 -10.29
CA ARG A 260 -7.23 8.45 -11.70
C ARG A 260 -5.82 9.00 -11.92
N LYS A 261 -5.34 9.89 -11.04
CA LYS A 261 -3.94 10.37 -11.10
C LYS A 261 -2.95 9.22 -10.87
N HIS A 262 -3.33 8.23 -10.06
CA HIS A 262 -2.47 7.12 -9.68
C HIS A 262 -2.63 5.86 -10.56
N GLU A 263 -3.75 5.69 -11.27
CA GLU A 263 -4.00 4.55 -12.19
C GLU A 263 -2.87 4.29 -13.21
N GLY A 264 -2.12 5.32 -13.61
CA GLY A 264 -1.00 5.22 -14.54
C GLY A 264 0.35 5.67 -13.98
N PHE A 265 0.47 5.75 -12.65
CA PHE A 265 1.67 6.22 -11.95
C PHE A 265 2.21 5.13 -11.04
N PHE A 266 3.49 4.81 -11.22
CA PHE A 266 4.22 3.84 -10.43
C PHE A 266 4.85 4.51 -9.21
N GLY A 267 4.69 3.89 -8.05
CA GLY A 267 5.31 4.32 -6.82
C GLY A 267 5.76 3.13 -5.97
N ILE A 268 6.67 3.40 -5.04
CA ILE A 268 7.14 2.39 -4.09
C ILE A 268 6.08 2.15 -3.00
N ALA A 269 5.68 0.89 -2.84
CA ALA A 269 4.83 0.43 -1.76
C ALA A 269 5.60 0.33 -0.44
N ASP A 270 4.88 0.13 0.66
CA ASP A 270 5.42 -0.04 2.01
C ASP A 270 6.28 -1.32 2.19
N ASP A 271 6.02 -2.33 1.37
CA ASP A 271 6.77 -3.60 1.31
C ASP A 271 7.96 -3.57 0.34
N GLY A 272 8.24 -2.42 -0.28
CA GLY A 272 9.36 -2.23 -1.21
C GLY A 272 9.10 -2.70 -2.64
N GLN A 273 7.88 -3.09 -2.98
CA GLN A 273 7.50 -3.40 -4.35
C GLN A 273 7.06 -2.14 -5.10
N ILE A 274 7.30 -2.09 -6.41
CA ILE A 274 6.82 -0.98 -7.26
C ILE A 274 5.41 -1.33 -7.73
N GLU A 275 4.45 -0.47 -7.40
CA GLU A 275 3.03 -0.69 -7.67
C GLU A 275 2.43 0.49 -8.45
N CYS A 276 1.51 0.17 -9.37
CA CYS A 276 0.70 1.15 -10.10
C CYS A 276 -0.68 1.27 -9.46
N GLY A 277 -1.20 2.49 -9.29
CA GLY A 277 -2.49 2.72 -8.63
C GLY A 277 -2.36 3.19 -7.18
N VAL A 278 -3.50 3.37 -6.51
CA VAL A 278 -3.54 4.00 -5.17
C VAL A 278 -2.92 3.17 -4.04
N GLY A 279 -2.72 1.86 -4.24
CA GLY A 279 -2.16 0.99 -3.22
C GLY A 279 -0.70 1.27 -2.86
N HIS A 280 0.07 1.94 -3.74
CA HIS A 280 1.42 2.40 -3.36
C HIS A 280 1.37 3.57 -2.36
N VAL A 281 0.30 4.37 -2.39
CA VAL A 281 0.09 5.48 -1.44
C VAL A 281 -0.32 4.91 -0.09
N HIS A 282 -1.35 4.06 -0.08
CA HIS A 282 -1.75 3.32 1.11
C HIS A 282 -2.50 2.04 0.72
N PRO A 283 -2.16 0.87 1.28
CA PRO A 283 -2.78 -0.41 0.89
C PRO A 283 -4.29 -0.44 1.09
N SER A 284 -4.82 0.31 2.06
CA SER A 284 -6.27 0.31 2.31
C SER A 284 -7.08 1.09 1.26
N PHE A 285 -6.45 1.91 0.41
CA PHE A 285 -7.17 2.67 -0.61
C PHE A 285 -7.64 1.81 -1.79
N SER A 286 -7.09 0.61 -1.95
CA SER A 286 -7.54 -0.36 -2.96
C SER A 286 -8.89 -0.99 -2.60
N ASP A 287 -9.18 -1.15 -1.31
CA ASP A 287 -10.33 -1.92 -0.82
C ASP A 287 -11.45 -1.05 -0.22
N LEU A 288 -11.09 0.05 0.45
CA LEU A 288 -12.04 0.85 1.21
C LEU A 288 -12.94 1.69 0.31
N THR A 289 -14.20 1.84 0.72
CA THR A 289 -15.08 2.80 0.07
C THR A 289 -14.66 4.22 0.45
N PRO A 290 -14.94 5.24 -0.39
CA PRO A 290 -14.62 6.62 -0.03
C PRO A 290 -15.30 7.12 1.26
N ALA A 291 -16.42 6.51 1.66
CA ALA A 291 -17.09 6.82 2.92
C ALA A 291 -16.29 6.27 4.12
N ASP A 292 -15.74 5.07 4.01
CA ASP A 292 -14.84 4.50 5.02
C ASP A 292 -13.55 5.32 5.13
N ILE A 293 -13.03 5.79 3.99
CA ILE A 293 -11.87 6.68 3.94
C ILE A 293 -12.15 8.00 4.65
N PHE A 294 -13.33 8.59 4.44
CA PHE A 294 -13.72 9.81 5.14
C PHE A 294 -13.81 9.59 6.66
N ALA A 295 -14.42 8.48 7.10
CA ALA A 295 -14.56 8.14 8.51
C ALA A 295 -13.19 8.01 9.22
N SER A 296 -12.19 7.47 8.52
CA SER A 296 -10.82 7.29 9.04
C SER A 296 -9.82 8.33 8.53
N SER A 297 -10.29 9.46 7.98
CA SER A 297 -9.42 10.47 7.32
C SER A 297 -8.34 11.05 8.24
N ALA A 298 -8.66 11.26 9.52
CA ALA A 298 -7.69 11.74 10.50
C ALA A 298 -6.55 10.72 10.73
N GLN A 299 -6.88 9.43 10.77
CA GLN A 299 -5.90 8.36 10.92
C GLN A 299 -4.98 8.31 9.68
N PHE A 300 -5.56 8.29 8.47
CA PHE A 300 -4.75 8.29 7.24
C PHE A 300 -3.85 9.52 7.14
N ASN A 301 -4.36 10.70 7.49
CA ASN A 301 -3.54 11.90 7.49
C ASN A 301 -2.35 11.78 8.45
N ASN A 302 -2.54 11.25 9.66
CA ASN A 302 -1.44 11.06 10.61
C ASN A 302 -0.42 10.03 10.09
N GLU A 303 -0.88 8.89 9.57
CA GLU A 303 -0.02 7.86 8.98
C GLU A 303 0.80 8.40 7.78
N MET A 304 0.19 9.22 6.91
CA MET A 304 0.89 9.85 5.79
C MET A 304 1.94 10.88 6.26
N LEU A 305 1.63 11.66 7.30
CA LEU A 305 2.58 12.61 7.90
C LEU A 305 3.76 11.86 8.55
N GLU A 306 3.52 10.76 9.25
CA GLU A 306 4.59 9.91 9.80
C GLU A 306 5.45 9.28 8.70
N ARG A 307 4.82 8.76 7.63
CA ARG A 307 5.53 8.17 6.48
C ARG A 307 6.43 9.19 5.79
N ALA A 308 6.00 10.44 5.66
CA ALA A 308 6.78 11.49 5.02
C ALA A 308 8.09 11.86 5.75
N LEU A 309 8.18 11.55 7.06
CA LEU A 309 9.43 11.71 7.82
C LEU A 309 10.48 10.65 7.44
N ALA A 310 10.05 9.46 7.01
CA ALA A 310 10.92 8.31 6.75
C ALA A 310 11.62 8.33 5.38
N ARG A 311 12.19 9.47 4.97
CA ARG A 311 12.81 9.66 3.64
C ARG A 311 13.97 8.70 3.37
N GLU A 312 14.85 8.47 4.34
CA GLU A 312 15.98 7.53 4.17
C GLU A 312 15.52 6.09 3.96
N LYS A 313 14.54 5.63 4.75
CA LYS A 313 13.95 4.30 4.56
C LYS A 313 13.32 4.18 3.16
N ILE A 314 12.65 5.22 2.68
CA ILE A 314 12.06 5.24 1.33
C ILE A 314 13.17 5.17 0.26
N TYR A 315 14.29 5.87 0.44
CA TYR A 315 15.44 5.77 -0.46
C TYR A 315 15.96 4.33 -0.56
N GLU A 316 16.12 3.66 0.59
CA GLU A 316 16.57 2.27 0.66
C GLU A 316 15.59 1.30 -0.03
N LEU A 317 14.28 1.52 0.11
CA LEU A 317 13.26 0.70 -0.56
C LEU A 317 13.32 0.81 -2.09
N TRP A 318 13.72 1.97 -2.64
CA TRP A 318 13.90 2.13 -4.08
C TRP A 318 15.07 1.32 -4.64
N LYS A 319 16.04 0.90 -3.80
CA LYS A 319 17.20 0.09 -4.20
C LYS A 319 17.93 0.67 -5.42
N VAL A 320 18.10 1.99 -5.43
CA VAL A 320 18.70 2.71 -6.55
C VAL A 320 20.10 2.17 -6.84
N GLY A 321 20.31 1.65 -8.06
CA GLY A 321 21.57 1.03 -8.49
C GLY A 321 21.56 -0.49 -8.53
N GLU A 322 20.56 -1.15 -7.94
CA GLU A 322 20.33 -2.59 -8.09
C GLU A 322 19.58 -2.90 -9.39
N SER A 323 19.70 -4.14 -9.87
CA SER A 323 18.93 -4.62 -11.02
C SER A 323 17.44 -4.75 -10.66
N TYR A 324 16.56 -4.30 -11.55
CA TYR A 324 15.11 -4.48 -11.42
C TYR A 324 14.52 -5.09 -12.71
N GLY A 325 13.42 -5.84 -12.56
CA GLY A 325 12.66 -6.36 -13.69
C GLY A 325 11.72 -5.29 -14.24
N ASP A 326 12.00 -4.74 -15.42
CA ASP A 326 11.13 -3.77 -16.10
C ASP A 326 9.95 -4.48 -16.78
N ARG A 327 9.11 -5.15 -15.98
CA ARG A 327 7.93 -5.90 -16.43
C ARG A 327 6.77 -5.69 -15.48
N LEU A 328 5.57 -5.65 -16.04
CA LEU A 328 4.35 -5.59 -15.26
C LEU A 328 3.90 -7.00 -14.89
N VAL A 329 3.72 -7.23 -13.60
CA VAL A 329 3.23 -8.49 -13.04
C VAL A 329 1.83 -8.29 -12.45
N GLY A 330 0.99 -9.30 -12.62
CA GLY A 330 -0.33 -9.35 -11.99
C GLY A 330 -0.19 -9.64 -10.50
N CYS A 331 -0.96 -8.95 -9.68
CA CYS A 331 -0.91 -9.07 -8.22
C CYS A 331 -2.32 -9.23 -7.65
N VAL A 332 -2.45 -10.08 -6.62
CA VAL A 332 -3.67 -10.21 -5.82
C VAL A 332 -3.41 -9.73 -4.40
N GLU A 333 -4.20 -8.76 -3.96
CA GLU A 333 -4.22 -8.31 -2.56
C GLU A 333 -5.38 -8.95 -1.80
N ILE A 334 -5.10 -9.44 -0.60
CA ILE A 334 -6.07 -10.12 0.27
C ILE A 334 -6.08 -9.40 1.62
N SER A 335 -7.08 -8.55 1.85
CA SER A 335 -7.26 -7.83 3.11
C SER A 335 -7.82 -8.68 4.24
N ASN A 336 -8.73 -9.61 3.92
CA ASN A 336 -9.39 -10.45 4.92
C ASN A 336 -9.18 -11.93 4.63
N LEU A 337 -8.29 -12.55 5.41
CA LEU A 337 -8.19 -14.00 5.46
C LEU A 337 -9.20 -14.57 6.44
N ARG A 338 -10.01 -15.52 5.98
CA ARG A 338 -10.72 -16.43 6.88
C ARG A 338 -9.67 -17.10 7.77
N LYS A 339 -9.98 -17.34 9.06
CA LYS A 339 -9.09 -18.12 9.93
C LYS A 339 -8.92 -19.51 9.33
N ILE A 340 -7.83 -19.74 8.61
CA ILE A 340 -7.50 -21.05 8.05
C ILE A 340 -7.08 -21.92 9.23
N ALA A 341 -7.92 -22.90 9.60
CA ALA A 341 -7.55 -23.80 10.67
C ALA A 341 -6.48 -24.79 10.19
N LEU A 342 -5.54 -25.05 11.10
CA LEU A 342 -4.48 -26.04 10.98
C LEU A 342 -5.12 -27.42 10.91
N THR A 343 -5.26 -27.98 9.72
CA THR A 343 -5.58 -29.41 9.57
C THR A 343 -4.76 -29.96 8.42
N PRO A 344 -4.00 -31.05 8.62
CA PRO A 344 -3.22 -31.63 7.54
C PRO A 344 -4.13 -32.10 6.40
N PRO A 345 -3.68 -31.96 5.14
CA PRO A 345 -4.48 -32.17 3.92
C PRO A 345 -4.92 -33.62 3.66
N PHE A 346 -4.59 -34.59 4.53
CA PHE A 346 -4.81 -36.02 4.30
C PHE A 346 -5.71 -36.71 5.33
N LEU A 347 -6.64 -36.01 5.98
CA LEU A 347 -7.70 -36.65 6.77
C LEU A 347 -8.86 -37.12 5.87
N ARG A 348 -8.54 -37.95 4.88
CA ARG A 348 -9.54 -38.75 4.17
C ARG A 348 -9.62 -40.10 4.85
N TYR A 349 -10.41 -40.23 5.91
CA TYR A 349 -11.19 -41.42 6.24
C TYR A 349 -12.21 -40.99 7.30
N ASN A 350 -13.45 -41.48 7.20
CA ASN A 350 -14.48 -41.38 8.25
C ASN A 350 -14.05 -42.16 9.51
N LEU A 351 -12.90 -41.84 10.09
CA LEU A 351 -12.46 -42.35 11.37
C LEU A 351 -12.75 -41.24 12.38
N ASN A 352 -13.47 -41.58 13.45
CA ASN A 352 -13.51 -40.72 14.62
C ASN A 352 -12.07 -40.38 14.98
N TYR A 353 -11.76 -39.10 15.23
CA TYR A 353 -10.39 -38.64 15.54
C TYR A 353 -9.70 -39.49 16.63
N LYS A 354 -10.48 -40.06 17.56
CA LYS A 354 -10.03 -41.03 18.57
C LYS A 354 -9.38 -42.27 17.97
N ASP A 355 -9.98 -42.85 16.93
CA ASP A 355 -9.50 -44.08 16.29
C ASP A 355 -8.21 -43.80 15.51
N HIS A 356 -8.14 -42.67 14.81
CA HIS A 356 -6.93 -42.27 14.10
C HIS A 356 -5.78 -41.91 15.05
N ALA A 357 -6.06 -41.18 16.14
CA ALA A 357 -5.08 -40.94 17.20
C ALA A 357 -4.59 -42.25 17.82
N SER A 358 -5.47 -43.24 18.00
CA SER A 358 -5.09 -44.57 18.48
C SER A 358 -4.17 -45.31 17.50
N GLN A 359 -4.43 -45.20 16.19
CA GLN A 359 -3.58 -45.79 15.15
C GLN A 359 -2.21 -45.10 15.07
N MET A 360 -2.16 -43.77 15.19
CA MET A 360 -0.89 -43.03 15.25
C MET A 360 -0.07 -43.37 16.50
N ARG A 361 -0.72 -43.57 17.66
CA ARG A 361 -0.05 -44.06 18.87
C ARG A 361 0.46 -45.49 18.67
N ALA A 362 -0.34 -46.35 18.06
CA ALA A 362 0.02 -47.74 17.81
C ALA A 362 1.21 -47.85 16.84
N SER A 363 1.29 -47.01 15.81
CA SER A 363 2.42 -47.01 14.88
C SER A 363 3.71 -46.47 15.52
N LEU A 364 3.63 -45.41 16.33
CA LEU A 364 4.78 -44.89 17.07
C LEU A 364 5.29 -45.88 18.14
N ASN A 365 4.38 -46.54 18.86
CA ASN A 365 4.75 -47.56 19.85
C ASN A 365 5.18 -48.88 19.19
N GLY A 366 4.69 -49.17 17.97
CA GLY A 366 5.07 -50.34 17.17
C GLY A 366 6.58 -50.37 16.86
N ILE A 367 7.22 -49.20 16.71
CA ILE A 367 8.67 -49.09 16.52
C ILE A 367 9.43 -49.70 17.69
N TRP A 368 9.00 -49.41 18.93
CA TRP A 368 9.61 -50.00 20.12
C TRP A 368 9.42 -51.52 20.12
N PHE A 369 8.23 -51.99 19.77
CA PHE A 369 7.94 -53.42 19.72
C PHE A 369 8.79 -54.15 18.67
N GLU A 370 8.86 -53.65 17.43
CA GLU A 370 9.65 -54.24 16.34
C GLU A 370 11.15 -54.31 16.68
N HIS A 371 11.73 -53.20 17.13
CA HIS A 371 13.16 -53.12 17.39
C HIS A 371 13.56 -53.87 18.67
N LEU A 372 12.77 -53.80 19.74
CA LEU A 372 13.06 -54.58 20.95
C LEU A 372 12.86 -56.08 20.71
N ALA A 373 11.86 -56.50 19.93
CA ALA A 373 11.69 -57.91 19.55
C ALA A 373 12.93 -58.42 18.81
N LEU A 374 13.43 -57.69 17.81
CA LEU A 374 14.68 -58.03 17.12
C LEU A 374 15.89 -58.07 18.07
N GLY A 375 15.98 -57.11 19.00
CA GLY A 375 17.02 -57.07 20.03
C GLY A 375 16.99 -58.27 20.98
N THR A 376 15.80 -58.72 21.40
CA THR A 376 15.62 -59.89 22.27
C THR A 376 16.03 -61.19 21.58
N VAL A 377 15.64 -61.38 20.31
CA VAL A 377 16.05 -62.54 19.50
C VAL A 377 17.57 -62.53 19.29
N GLY A 378 18.15 -61.38 18.95
CA GLY A 378 19.60 -61.23 18.82
C GLY A 378 20.35 -61.49 20.13
N SER A 379 19.80 -61.04 21.26
CA SER A 379 20.39 -61.26 22.59
C SER A 379 20.31 -62.71 23.03
N ALA A 380 19.21 -63.42 22.73
CA ALA A 380 19.07 -64.85 22.98
C ALA A 380 20.05 -65.68 22.15
N PHE A 381 20.23 -65.33 20.87
CA PHE A 381 21.21 -65.96 20.00
C PHE A 381 22.65 -65.72 20.46
N CYS A 382 23.00 -64.47 20.79
CA CYS A 382 24.31 -64.14 21.35
C CYS A 382 24.54 -64.83 22.71
N GLY A 383 23.54 -64.90 23.58
CA GLY A 383 23.61 -65.59 24.86
C GLY A 383 23.86 -67.10 24.70
N TYR A 384 23.13 -67.75 23.78
CA TYR A 384 23.34 -69.17 23.45
C TYR A 384 24.77 -69.43 22.94
N MET A 385 25.29 -68.58 22.05
CA MET A 385 26.67 -68.69 21.57
C MET A 385 27.69 -68.48 22.70
N LEU A 386 27.51 -67.45 23.53
CA LEU A 386 28.46 -67.10 24.60
C LEU A 386 28.53 -68.15 25.72
N LEU A 387 27.40 -68.80 26.06
CA LEU A 387 27.37 -69.90 27.04
C LEU A 387 28.18 -71.12 26.57
N ASN A 388 28.26 -71.36 25.26
CA ASN A 388 29.05 -72.46 24.70
C ASN A 388 30.57 -72.19 24.68
N PHE A 389 31.00 -70.92 24.80
CA PHE A 389 32.42 -70.52 24.71
C PHE A 389 32.99 -69.91 26.01
N GLY A 390 32.25 -69.91 27.12
CA GLY A 390 32.76 -69.55 28.44
C GLY A 390 33.11 -68.06 28.66
N MET A 391 32.48 -67.15 27.92
CA MET A 391 32.70 -65.70 28.01
C MET A 391 31.69 -64.98 28.92
N PHE A 392 32.02 -63.74 29.33
CA PHE A 392 31.19 -62.90 30.21
C PHE A 392 29.75 -62.70 29.67
N ALA A 393 28.76 -63.13 30.46
CA ALA A 393 27.33 -63.10 30.13
C ALA A 393 26.77 -61.70 29.80
N PHE A 394 27.43 -60.62 30.25
CA PHE A 394 27.00 -59.24 30.00
C PHE A 394 27.01 -58.84 28.51
N ALA A 395 27.84 -59.47 27.68
CA ALA A 395 27.87 -59.20 26.25
C ALA A 395 26.59 -59.63 25.51
N ALA A 396 25.78 -60.53 26.10
CA ALA A 396 24.49 -60.94 25.54
C ALA A 396 23.44 -59.81 25.55
N PHE A 397 23.60 -58.76 26.37
CA PHE A 397 22.68 -57.61 26.42
C PHE A 397 23.00 -56.53 25.39
N LEU A 398 24.17 -56.58 24.74
CA LEU A 398 24.62 -55.56 23.80
C LEU A 398 23.69 -55.40 22.58
N PRO A 399 23.14 -56.48 21.98
CA PRO A 399 22.14 -56.38 20.92
C PRO A 399 20.84 -55.72 21.38
N LEU A 400 20.38 -56.01 22.60
CA LEU A 400 19.18 -55.38 23.18
C LEU A 400 19.40 -53.86 23.35
N VAL A 401 20.53 -53.46 23.95
CA VAL A 401 20.86 -52.04 24.17
C VAL A 401 20.99 -51.30 22.82
N LEU A 402 21.68 -51.90 21.84
CA LEU A 402 21.81 -51.31 20.50
C LEU A 402 20.44 -51.14 19.82
N SER A 403 19.58 -52.16 19.91
CA SER A 403 18.23 -52.12 19.35
C SER A 403 17.35 -51.04 20.01
N ALA A 404 17.47 -50.84 21.33
CA ALA A 404 16.75 -49.82 22.07
C ALA A 404 17.21 -48.40 21.68
N VAL A 405 18.51 -48.21 21.47
CA VAL A 405 19.06 -46.93 20.99
C VAL A 405 18.57 -46.62 19.57
N LEU A 406 18.55 -47.61 18.67
CA LEU A 406 18.01 -47.46 17.31
C LEU A 406 16.50 -47.18 17.32
N ALA A 407 15.74 -47.87 18.18
CA ALA A 407 14.32 -47.63 18.39
C ALA A 407 14.08 -46.19 18.85
N HIS A 408 14.87 -45.71 19.82
CA HIS A 408 14.77 -44.34 20.34
C HIS A 408 15.08 -43.30 19.26
N LYS A 409 16.16 -43.48 18.49
CA LYS A 409 16.51 -42.56 17.39
C LYS A 409 15.44 -42.52 16.30
N LYS A 410 14.90 -43.69 15.91
CA LYS A 410 13.84 -43.77 14.89
C LYS A 410 12.52 -43.21 15.41
N TYR A 411 12.19 -43.46 16.68
CA TYR A 411 11.04 -42.87 17.35
C TYR A 411 11.15 -41.35 17.36
N ASP A 412 12.28 -40.80 17.81
CA ASP A 412 12.50 -39.35 17.85
C ASP A 412 12.44 -38.74 16.46
N TRP A 413 13.03 -39.38 15.45
CA TRP A 413 12.97 -38.91 14.06
C TRP A 413 11.53 -38.90 13.52
N LEU A 414 10.78 -40.01 13.67
CA LEU A 414 9.39 -40.10 13.21
C LEU A 414 8.48 -39.16 13.99
N PHE A 415 8.68 -39.03 15.29
CA PHE A 415 7.95 -38.10 16.14
C PHE A 415 8.21 -36.66 15.72
N ASN A 416 9.47 -36.28 15.49
CA ASN A 416 9.84 -34.93 15.05
C ASN A 416 9.30 -34.63 13.64
N LYS A 417 9.33 -35.62 12.72
CA LYS A 417 8.75 -35.48 11.39
C LYS A 417 7.22 -35.34 11.43
N LEU A 418 6.55 -36.16 12.24
CA LEU A 418 5.09 -36.08 12.43
C LEU A 418 4.71 -34.75 13.10
N GLN A 419 5.49 -34.30 14.09
CA GLN A 419 5.31 -33.02 14.73
C GLN A 419 5.53 -31.87 13.74
N SER A 420 6.56 -31.94 12.88
CA SER A 420 6.80 -30.93 11.86
C SER A 420 5.74 -30.89 10.78
N ASP A 421 5.09 -32.02 10.48
CA ASP A 421 4.06 -32.11 9.44
C ASP A 421 2.66 -31.76 9.98
N VAL A 422 2.38 -32.06 11.25
CA VAL A 422 1.06 -31.86 11.89
C VAL A 422 0.97 -30.53 12.65
N CYS A 423 2.06 -30.10 13.28
CA CYS A 423 2.09 -28.88 14.10
C CYS A 423 2.78 -27.71 13.40
N GLN A 424 2.76 -27.64 12.06
CA GLN A 424 3.04 -26.36 11.41
C GLN A 424 1.97 -25.38 11.87
N ILE A 425 2.34 -24.42 12.72
CA ILE A 425 1.58 -23.18 12.85
C ILE A 425 1.83 -22.46 11.54
N GLN A 426 1.11 -22.85 10.48
CA GLN A 426 1.17 -22.09 9.25
C GLN A 426 0.54 -20.74 9.56
N GLY A 427 1.38 -19.72 9.70
CA GLY A 427 0.92 -18.35 9.62
C GLY A 427 0.18 -18.16 8.29
N ALA A 428 -0.73 -17.21 8.23
CA ALA A 428 -1.58 -17.02 7.05
C ALA A 428 -0.75 -16.87 5.75
N GLN A 429 0.46 -16.30 5.84
CA GLN A 429 1.45 -16.23 4.77
C GLN A 429 1.89 -17.61 4.24
N ALA A 430 2.17 -18.57 5.12
CA ALA A 430 2.59 -19.92 4.75
C ALA A 430 1.46 -20.70 4.08
N SER A 431 0.22 -20.54 4.58
CA SER A 431 -0.96 -21.13 3.94
C SER A 431 -1.22 -20.51 2.56
N LEU A 432 -1.07 -19.19 2.41
CA LEU A 432 -1.15 -18.51 1.11
C LEU A 432 -0.08 -19.00 0.14
N LEU A 433 1.16 -19.14 0.61
CA LEU A 433 2.26 -19.68 -0.19
C LEU A 433 1.97 -21.13 -0.63
N ALA A 434 1.44 -21.98 0.25
CA ALA A 434 1.06 -23.35 -0.09
C ALA A 434 -0.07 -23.40 -1.14
N MET A 435 -1.08 -22.54 -1.01
CA MET A 435 -2.15 -22.40 -2.00
C MET A 435 -1.62 -21.89 -3.35
N ALA A 436 -0.75 -20.89 -3.32
CA ALA A 436 -0.10 -20.34 -4.51
C ALA A 436 0.80 -21.38 -5.22
N GLN A 437 1.55 -22.19 -4.47
CA GLN A 437 2.36 -23.28 -5.00
C GLN A 437 1.51 -24.38 -5.63
N ALA A 438 0.40 -24.76 -4.99
CA ALA A 438 -0.53 -25.73 -5.54
C ALA A 438 -1.13 -25.23 -6.87
N LEU A 439 -1.56 -23.95 -6.89
CA LEU A 439 -2.07 -23.32 -8.10
C LEU A 439 -1.03 -23.27 -9.21
N LEU A 440 0.22 -22.87 -8.90
CA LEU A 440 1.32 -22.85 -9.87
C LEU A 440 1.53 -24.25 -10.47
N SER A 441 1.57 -25.30 -9.64
CA SER A 441 1.71 -26.67 -10.12
C SER A 441 0.54 -27.09 -11.03
N SER A 442 -0.70 -26.73 -10.68
CA SER A 442 -1.87 -27.01 -11.55
C SER A 442 -1.80 -26.25 -12.88
N LEU A 443 -1.36 -25.00 -12.88
CA LEU A 443 -1.18 -24.21 -14.11
C LEU A 443 -0.03 -24.73 -14.98
N GLN A 444 1.00 -25.31 -14.38
CA GLN A 444 2.09 -26.00 -15.09
C GLN A 444 1.63 -27.32 -15.71
N GLU A 445 0.86 -28.14 -14.98
CA GLU A 445 0.29 -29.39 -15.50
C GLU A 445 -0.67 -29.16 -16.67
N THR A 446 -1.45 -28.08 -16.59
CA THR A 446 -2.40 -27.67 -17.63
C THR A 446 -1.76 -26.84 -18.76
N LYS A 447 -0.44 -26.60 -18.71
CA LYS A 447 0.37 -25.88 -19.72
C LYS A 447 -0.01 -24.41 -19.92
N PHE A 448 -0.68 -23.78 -18.97
CA PHE A 448 -0.88 -22.31 -18.96
C PHE A 448 0.38 -21.57 -18.51
N ILE A 449 1.22 -22.22 -17.70
CA ILE A 449 2.52 -21.70 -17.25
C ILE A 449 3.60 -22.73 -17.59
N PRO A 450 4.78 -22.33 -18.07
CA PRO A 450 5.88 -23.26 -18.35
C PRO A 450 6.40 -23.98 -17.09
N THR A 451 6.85 -25.23 -17.26
CA THR A 451 7.36 -26.07 -16.15
C THR A 451 8.76 -25.65 -15.65
N ASN A 452 9.45 -24.75 -16.35
CA ASN A 452 10.74 -24.22 -15.93
C ASN A 452 10.61 -23.09 -14.89
N VAL A 453 9.41 -22.57 -14.66
CA VAL A 453 9.16 -21.53 -13.65
C VAL A 453 9.36 -22.12 -12.25
N SER A 454 10.30 -21.54 -11.51
CA SER A 454 10.65 -21.98 -10.16
C SER A 454 9.57 -21.58 -9.14
N LYS A 455 9.50 -22.34 -8.04
CA LYS A 455 8.71 -21.96 -6.86
C LYS A 455 9.28 -20.72 -6.16
N GLU A 456 10.53 -20.35 -6.43
CA GLU A 456 11.19 -19.17 -5.86
C GLU A 456 10.65 -17.86 -6.43
N SER A 457 10.07 -17.89 -7.63
CA SER A 457 9.43 -16.74 -8.27
C SER A 457 8.05 -16.41 -7.67
N LEU A 458 7.56 -17.22 -6.72
CA LEU A 458 6.33 -16.93 -5.96
C LEU A 458 6.64 -16.04 -4.76
N HIS A 459 6.01 -14.88 -4.72
CA HIS A 459 6.18 -13.92 -3.65
C HIS A 459 4.88 -13.75 -2.86
N VAL A 460 4.99 -13.84 -1.53
CA VAL A 460 3.93 -13.52 -0.58
C VAL A 460 4.47 -12.53 0.45
N SER A 461 3.99 -11.29 0.43
CA SER A 461 4.37 -10.24 1.39
C SER A 461 3.20 -9.82 2.28
N LEU A 462 3.50 -9.35 3.50
CA LEU A 462 2.54 -8.75 4.43
C LEU A 462 2.66 -7.23 4.35
N ARG A 463 1.54 -6.55 4.13
CA ARG A 463 1.44 -5.09 4.02
C ARG A 463 1.17 -4.45 5.38
N SER A 464 1.39 -3.14 5.50
CA SER A 464 1.24 -2.39 6.77
C SER A 464 -0.17 -2.42 7.36
N ASN A 465 -1.21 -2.52 6.53
CA ASN A 465 -2.60 -2.67 6.98
C ASN A 465 -2.96 -4.11 7.36
N GLY A 466 -2.01 -5.05 7.29
CA GLY A 466 -2.24 -6.47 7.55
C GLY A 466 -2.78 -7.26 6.37
N SER A 467 -2.93 -6.66 5.19
CA SER A 467 -3.27 -7.39 3.97
C SER A 467 -2.08 -8.19 3.45
N TYR A 468 -2.37 -9.25 2.71
CA TYR A 468 -1.34 -10.06 2.05
C TYR A 468 -1.33 -9.79 0.56
N ARG A 469 -0.13 -9.68 0.00
CA ARG A 469 0.09 -9.56 -1.44
C ARG A 469 0.66 -10.87 -1.96
N VAL A 470 0.10 -11.37 -3.06
CA VAL A 470 0.55 -12.59 -3.73
C VAL A 470 0.74 -12.29 -5.22
N PHE A 471 1.92 -12.61 -5.75
CA PHE A 471 2.23 -12.48 -7.17
C PHE A 471 3.27 -13.51 -7.61
N LEU A 472 3.32 -13.74 -8.92
CA LEU A 472 4.31 -14.58 -9.59
C LEU A 472 5.20 -13.68 -10.43
N ASP A 473 6.49 -13.65 -10.07
CA ASP A 473 7.55 -12.88 -10.73
C ASP A 473 8.31 -13.74 -11.76
N ASP A 474 9.30 -13.16 -12.45
CA ASP A 474 10.17 -13.81 -13.45
C ASP A 474 9.44 -14.49 -14.64
N VAL A 475 8.16 -14.21 -14.81
CA VAL A 475 7.32 -14.75 -15.88
C VAL A 475 6.92 -13.67 -16.89
N GLU A 476 6.35 -14.08 -18.03
CA GLU A 476 5.75 -13.13 -18.96
C GLU A 476 4.50 -12.49 -18.35
N ALA A 477 4.18 -11.25 -18.74
CA ALA A 477 3.06 -10.49 -18.17
C ALA A 477 1.72 -11.24 -18.31
N GLU A 478 1.51 -11.92 -19.45
CA GLU A 478 0.30 -12.73 -19.69
C GLU A 478 0.20 -13.90 -18.70
N GLN A 479 1.31 -14.59 -18.42
CA GLN A 479 1.38 -15.71 -17.47
C GLN A 479 1.14 -15.25 -16.03
N SER A 480 1.73 -14.11 -15.66
CA SER A 480 1.50 -13.47 -14.35
C SER A 480 0.02 -13.10 -14.17
N GLU A 481 -0.62 -12.58 -15.21
CA GLU A 481 -2.04 -12.24 -15.19
C GLU A 481 -2.93 -13.49 -15.08
N TYR A 482 -2.63 -14.57 -15.81
CA TYR A 482 -3.35 -15.84 -15.64
C TYR A 482 -3.23 -16.38 -14.22
N PHE A 483 -2.03 -16.35 -13.63
CA PHE A 483 -1.82 -16.75 -12.25
C PHE A 483 -2.65 -15.89 -11.29
N ALA A 484 -2.58 -14.56 -11.42
CA ALA A 484 -3.30 -13.63 -10.54
C ALA A 484 -4.83 -13.82 -10.62
N ARG A 485 -5.38 -13.94 -11.84
CA ARG A 485 -6.82 -14.21 -12.03
C ARG A 485 -7.23 -15.56 -11.43
N SER A 486 -6.45 -16.60 -11.67
CA SER A 486 -6.74 -17.94 -11.13
C SER A 486 -6.65 -17.96 -9.59
N PHE A 487 -5.72 -17.19 -9.01
CA PHE A 487 -5.59 -17.06 -7.56
C PHE A 487 -6.73 -16.23 -6.97
N GLN A 488 -7.20 -15.19 -7.67
CA GLN A 488 -8.39 -14.44 -7.28
C GLN A 488 -9.64 -15.33 -7.28
N GLU A 489 -9.81 -16.18 -8.30
CA GLU A 489 -10.90 -17.16 -8.36
C GLU A 489 -10.83 -18.18 -7.21
N LEU A 490 -9.63 -18.65 -6.88
CA LEU A 490 -9.39 -19.54 -5.73
C LEU A 490 -9.85 -18.92 -4.41
N MET A 491 -9.66 -17.61 -4.25
CA MET A 491 -10.00 -16.87 -3.04
C MET A 491 -11.43 -16.30 -3.04
N ALA A 492 -12.14 -16.40 -4.17
CA ALA A 492 -13.48 -15.86 -4.33
C ALA A 492 -14.52 -16.61 -3.46
N PRO A 493 -15.63 -15.95 -3.07
CA PRO A 493 -16.73 -16.62 -2.40
C PRO A 493 -17.29 -17.79 -3.21
N ILE A 494 -17.62 -18.87 -2.51
CA ILE A 494 -18.32 -20.02 -3.08
C ILE A 494 -19.74 -19.60 -3.45
N SER A 495 -20.13 -19.72 -4.72
CA SER A 495 -21.43 -19.27 -5.23
C SER A 495 -22.13 -20.31 -6.09
N ASN A 496 -21.41 -21.03 -6.96
CA ASN A 496 -22.00 -22.02 -7.87
C ASN A 496 -21.01 -23.11 -8.33
N GLN A 497 -20.24 -23.67 -7.40
CA GLN A 497 -19.25 -24.71 -7.69
C GLN A 497 -19.94 -26.07 -7.85
N PRO A 498 -19.77 -26.77 -8.99
CA PRO A 498 -20.40 -28.08 -9.23
C PRO A 498 -19.90 -29.16 -8.27
N TYR A 499 -18.70 -28.97 -7.72
CA TYR A 499 -18.09 -29.87 -6.76
C TYR A 499 -17.61 -29.07 -5.55
N LEU A 500 -18.08 -29.45 -4.37
CA LEU A 500 -17.58 -28.94 -3.09
C LEU A 500 -16.88 -30.09 -2.37
N ILE A 501 -15.58 -29.93 -2.11
CA ILE A 501 -14.84 -30.83 -1.25
C ILE A 501 -14.88 -30.21 0.15
N PRO A 502 -15.69 -30.76 1.10
CA PRO A 502 -15.72 -30.23 2.45
C PRO A 502 -14.36 -30.46 3.13
N LYS A 503 -13.77 -29.39 3.64
CA LYS A 503 -12.67 -29.46 4.60
C LYS A 503 -13.26 -29.42 6.00
N TYR A 504 -13.13 -30.51 6.75
CA TYR A 504 -13.56 -30.54 8.14
C TYR A 504 -12.45 -29.97 9.03
N GLU A 505 -12.74 -28.81 9.61
CA GLU A 505 -11.82 -28.12 10.52
C GLU A 505 -12.21 -28.38 11.97
N SER A 506 -11.24 -28.75 12.80
CA SER A 506 -11.44 -28.93 14.25
C SER A 506 -10.81 -27.76 15.00
N PHE A 507 -11.62 -26.98 15.72
CA PHE A 507 -11.17 -25.86 16.54
C PHE A 507 -10.99 -26.30 17.99
N PHE A 508 -9.80 -26.09 18.56
CA PHE A 508 -9.56 -26.27 19.99
C PHE A 508 -9.76 -24.93 20.72
N PRO A 509 -10.67 -24.83 21.70
CA PRO A 509 -10.85 -23.60 22.48
C PRO A 509 -9.58 -23.29 23.30
N GLY A 510 -9.08 -22.05 23.21
CA GLY A 510 -7.93 -21.56 24.00
C GLY A 510 -6.64 -21.26 23.24
N THR A 511 -6.62 -21.36 21.90
CA THR A 511 -5.46 -20.97 21.09
C THR A 511 -5.52 -19.48 20.72
N GLU A 512 -5.26 -18.58 21.66
CA GLU A 512 -4.78 -17.25 21.28
C GLU A 512 -3.37 -17.36 20.71
N PRO A 513 -3.01 -16.57 19.67
CA PRO A 513 -1.65 -16.55 19.15
C PRO A 513 -0.71 -16.07 20.27
N CYS A 514 0.14 -16.98 20.75
CA CYS A 514 1.19 -16.64 21.71
C CYS A 514 2.10 -15.56 21.11
N LYS A 515 2.00 -14.34 21.63
CA LYS A 515 2.97 -13.28 21.39
C LYS A 515 4.33 -13.72 21.94
N ARG A 516 5.35 -13.73 21.08
CA ARG A 516 6.79 -13.92 21.35
C ARG A 516 7.12 -14.88 22.49
N ILE A 517 7.36 -16.13 22.12
CA ILE A 517 7.98 -17.11 23.00
C ILE A 517 9.26 -17.58 22.30
N ASN A 518 10.41 -17.44 22.98
CA ASN A 518 11.74 -17.85 22.49
C ASN A 518 11.70 -19.28 21.91
N ASP A 519 12.47 -19.55 20.85
CA ASP A 519 12.39 -20.78 20.06
C ASP A 519 12.48 -22.08 20.88
N LEU A 520 13.28 -22.09 21.96
CA LEU A 520 13.41 -23.25 22.87
C LEU A 520 12.14 -23.53 23.70
N SER A 521 11.42 -22.48 24.11
CA SER A 521 10.13 -22.62 24.80
C SER A 521 8.99 -22.99 23.84
N LEU A 522 9.08 -22.58 22.57
CA LEU A 522 8.13 -22.96 21.54
C LEU A 522 8.18 -24.47 21.27
N ILE A 523 9.38 -25.05 21.14
CA ILE A 523 9.56 -26.50 20.93
C ILE A 523 8.99 -27.31 22.10
N ASN A 524 9.27 -26.91 23.34
CA ASN A 524 8.73 -27.59 24.53
C ASN A 524 7.21 -27.41 24.68
N LEU A 525 6.66 -26.24 24.31
CA LEU A 525 5.23 -25.97 24.30
C LEU A 525 4.51 -26.77 23.20
N ILE A 526 5.09 -26.86 22.00
CA ILE A 526 4.57 -27.65 20.88
C ILE A 526 4.65 -29.14 21.22
N ARG A 527 5.76 -29.61 21.83
CA ARG A 527 5.90 -31.00 22.29
C ARG A 527 4.84 -31.34 23.34
N ARG A 528 4.60 -30.45 24.32
CA ARG A 528 3.48 -30.57 25.28
C ARG A 528 2.11 -30.55 24.61
N ARG A 529 1.89 -29.65 23.64
CA ARG A 529 0.61 -29.54 22.91
C ARG A 529 0.36 -30.73 21.98
N PHE A 530 1.39 -31.30 21.39
CA PHE A 530 1.32 -32.51 20.57
C PHE A 530 1.01 -33.73 21.45
N LEU A 531 1.63 -33.84 22.63
CA LEU A 531 1.23 -34.78 23.67
C LEU A 531 -0.24 -34.56 24.09
N ILE A 532 -0.71 -33.33 24.25
CA ILE A 532 -2.13 -33.03 24.55
C ILE A 532 -3.06 -33.47 23.39
N LEU A 533 -2.71 -33.15 22.15
CA LEU A 533 -3.42 -33.56 20.91
C LEU A 533 -3.55 -35.07 20.80
N ILE A 534 -2.46 -35.79 21.11
CA ILE A 534 -2.43 -37.24 21.02
C ILE A 534 -3.09 -37.88 22.23
N PHE A 535 -3.04 -37.34 23.45
CA PHE A 535 -3.42 -38.08 24.68
C PHE A 535 -4.73 -37.66 25.35
N LEU A 536 -5.39 -36.57 24.95
CA LEU A 536 -6.71 -36.18 25.49
C LEU A 536 -7.88 -36.59 24.58
N THR A 537 -8.96 -37.06 25.20
CA THR A 537 -10.23 -37.33 24.49
C THR A 537 -10.93 -36.01 24.13
N PRO A 538 -11.38 -35.82 22.88
CA PRO A 538 -12.15 -34.64 22.51
C PRO A 538 -13.49 -34.60 23.26
N SER A 539 -13.79 -33.45 23.88
CA SER A 539 -15.06 -33.17 24.54
C SER A 539 -15.98 -32.37 23.61
N ARG A 540 -16.98 -33.07 23.04
CA ARG A 540 -18.21 -32.65 22.32
C ARG A 540 -18.09 -31.65 21.14
N PRO A 541 -18.91 -31.81 20.08
CA PRO A 541 -18.93 -30.88 18.96
C PRO A 541 -19.55 -29.52 19.36
N GLY A 542 -18.85 -28.43 19.04
CA GLY A 542 -19.40 -27.09 19.05
C GLY A 542 -20.44 -26.93 17.94
N ILE A 543 -21.59 -26.40 18.30
CA ILE A 543 -22.75 -26.13 17.44
C ILE A 543 -22.37 -25.08 16.38
N PHE A 544 -22.72 -25.36 15.12
CA PHE A 544 -22.80 -24.36 14.05
C PHE A 544 -23.82 -23.28 14.47
N PHE A 545 -23.37 -22.05 14.75
CA PHE A 545 -24.28 -20.90 14.83
C PHE A 545 -24.35 -20.20 13.47
N PRO A 546 -25.55 -19.94 12.94
CA PRO A 546 -25.71 -19.13 11.74
C PRO A 546 -25.35 -17.67 12.05
N LEU A 547 -24.84 -16.98 11.03
CA LEU A 547 -24.83 -15.52 11.01
C LEU A 547 -26.24 -15.01 11.29
N LYS A 548 -26.40 -14.21 12.36
CA LYS A 548 -27.60 -13.38 12.56
C LYS A 548 -27.68 -12.38 11.40
N THR A 549 -28.64 -12.56 10.51
CA THR A 549 -29.24 -11.46 9.77
C THR A 549 -30.40 -10.91 10.59
N ARG A 550 -30.46 -9.57 10.74
CA ARG A 550 -31.57 -8.86 11.37
C ARG A 550 -32.83 -9.02 10.49
N GLU A 551 -33.92 -9.48 11.12
CA GLU A 551 -35.36 -9.31 10.83
C GLU A 551 -35.86 -9.60 9.40
N GLY A 552 -36.89 -10.39 9.11
CA GLY A 552 -37.83 -11.18 9.90
C GLY A 552 -38.94 -11.71 8.97
N LYS A 553 -39.36 -12.98 9.15
CA LYS A 553 -40.73 -13.53 9.06
C LYS A 553 -40.71 -15.08 9.07
N GLU A 554 -41.74 -15.63 9.71
CA GLU A 554 -41.89 -17.01 10.21
C GLU A 554 -42.17 -18.10 9.15
N HIS A 555 -41.75 -19.34 9.49
CA HIS A 555 -42.27 -20.72 9.24
C HIS A 555 -43.13 -21.02 7.99
N MET A 556 -43.12 -22.15 7.27
CA MET A 556 -42.67 -23.58 7.34
C MET A 556 -43.09 -24.21 5.97
N PRO A 557 -43.00 -25.54 5.64
CA PRO A 557 -42.12 -26.63 6.06
C PRO A 557 -41.43 -27.36 4.86
N MET A 558 -40.56 -28.31 5.17
CA MET A 558 -39.94 -29.26 4.23
C MET A 558 -40.95 -30.15 3.50
N GLU A 559 -40.61 -30.59 2.28
CA GLU A 559 -40.99 -31.91 1.76
C GLU A 559 -39.98 -32.42 0.70
N PRO A 560 -39.95 -33.73 0.40
CA PRO A 560 -38.75 -34.56 0.52
C PRO A 560 -38.32 -35.15 -0.83
N GLY A 561 -37.03 -35.07 -1.15
CA GLY A 561 -36.56 -35.55 -2.45
C GLY A 561 -35.06 -35.85 -2.51
N ALA A 562 -34.47 -36.31 -1.42
CA ALA A 562 -33.11 -36.85 -1.44
C ALA A 562 -33.17 -38.33 -1.84
N ARG A 563 -32.69 -38.65 -3.04
CA ARG A 563 -32.08 -39.95 -3.35
C ARG A 563 -30.62 -39.68 -3.68
N TRP A 564 -29.77 -40.39 -2.94
CA TRP A 564 -28.32 -40.31 -2.86
C TRP A 564 -27.61 -40.47 -4.20
#